data_AF-A0A921GPU6-F1
#
_entry.id   AF-A0A921GPU6-F1
#
_cell.length_a   1.000
_cell.length_b   1.000
_cell.length_c   1.000
_cell.angle_alpha   90.00
_cell.angle_beta   90.00
_cell.angle_gamma   90.00
#
_symmetry.space_group_name_H-M   'P 1'
#
loop_
_entity.id
_entity.type
_entity.pdbx_description
1 polymer ?
#
loop_
_entity_poly.entity_id
_entity_poly.type
_entity_poly.pdbx_seq_one_letter_code
_entity_poly.pdbx_strand_id
1 'polypeptide(L)'
;MANLFDKILRAGEGREVRRLESIAKRVGEAEDVFSELSDDELRAETDHFKQRLEDGETLDDIQVEAFAAVREAAHRTLGQRPYDVQIMGGAALHRGRIAEMKTGEGKTLVATLPA
;
A
#
# COMPACT_ATOMS: atom_id res chain seq x y z
N MET A 1 3.36 27.79 18.86
CA MET A 1 4.78 27.57 19.17
C MET A 1 4.94 26.11 19.50
N ALA A 2 5.56 25.31 18.62
CA ALA A 2 5.73 23.88 18.88
C ALA A 2 6.75 23.69 20.02
N ASN A 3 6.32 23.02 21.10
CA ASN A 3 7.16 22.79 22.27
C ASN A 3 8.23 21.73 21.96
N LEU A 4 9.28 21.66 22.78
CA LEU A 4 10.40 20.73 22.58
C LEU A 4 9.94 19.26 22.45
N PHE A 5 8.89 18.88 23.15
CA PHE A 5 8.24 17.56 23.04
C PHE A 5 7.63 17.31 21.65
N ASP A 6 6.94 18.28 21.05
CA ASP A 6 6.40 18.15 19.69
C ASP A 6 7.54 17.98 18.66
N LYS A 7 8.65 18.69 18.85
CA LYS A 7 9.82 18.56 17.97
C LYS A 7 10.47 17.17 18.08
N ILE A 8 10.50 16.58 19.28
CA ILE A 8 11.04 15.24 19.50
C ILE A 8 10.09 14.18 18.92
N LEU A 9 8.77 14.32 19.12
CA LEU A 9 7.78 13.39 18.56
C LEU A 9 7.77 13.42 17.03
N ARG A 10 7.91 14.62 16.43
CA ARG A 10 7.96 14.80 14.98
C ARG A 10 9.33 14.51 14.35
N ALA A 11 10.36 14.29 15.17
CA ALA A 11 11.70 14.00 14.67
C ALA A 11 11.70 12.62 13.98
N GLY A 12 11.75 12.63 12.65
CA GLY A 12 11.77 11.42 11.82
C GLY A 12 10.49 11.19 11.00
N GLU A 13 9.38 11.85 11.33
CA GLU A 13 8.11 11.75 10.58
C GLU A 13 8.31 12.09 9.10
N GLY A 14 9.04 13.18 8.81
CA GLY A 14 9.32 13.57 7.43
C GLY A 14 10.14 12.57 6.63
N ARG A 15 10.90 11.67 7.27
CA ARG A 15 11.63 10.59 6.58
C ARG A 15 10.70 9.43 6.27
N GLU A 16 9.86 9.04 7.22
CA GLU A 16 8.89 7.97 7.03
C GLU A 16 7.83 8.35 5.98
N VAL A 17 7.30 9.58 6.03
CA VAL A 17 6.37 10.08 5.03
C VAL A 17 6.96 9.97 3.62
N ARG A 18 8.20 10.42 3.39
CA ARG A 18 8.88 10.29 2.09
C ARG A 18 9.03 8.84 1.64
N ARG A 19 9.26 7.91 2.59
CA ARG A 19 9.33 6.48 2.28
C ARG A 19 7.97 5.94 1.83
N LEU A 20 6.89 6.32 2.51
CA LEU A 20 5.53 5.93 2.14
C LEU A 20 5.13 6.53 0.79
N GLU A 21 5.45 7.81 0.54
CA GLU A 21 5.26 8.46 -0.76
C GLU A 21 6.00 7.72 -1.88
N SER A 22 7.25 7.31 -1.63
CA SER A 22 8.04 6.53 -2.59
C SER A 22 7.39 5.18 -2.91
N ILE A 23 6.74 4.52 -1.95
CA ILE A 23 6.04 3.27 -2.18
C ILE A 23 4.77 3.51 -2.99
N ALA A 24 3.98 4.52 -2.63
CA ALA A 24 2.78 4.88 -3.38
C ALA A 24 3.10 5.22 -4.84
N LYS A 25 4.22 5.92 -5.10
CA LYS A 25 4.71 6.18 -6.45
C LYS A 25 5.02 4.88 -7.21
N ARG A 26 5.79 3.97 -6.59
CA ARG A 26 6.13 2.67 -7.21
C ARG A 26 4.91 1.81 -7.50
N VAL A 27 3.90 1.83 -6.61
CA VAL A 27 2.62 1.14 -6.84
C VAL A 27 1.88 1.77 -8.02
N GLY A 28 1.86 3.10 -8.11
CA GLY A 28 1.29 3.80 -9.27
C GLY A 28 2.01 3.50 -10.58
N GLU A 29 3.34 3.33 -10.55
CA GLU A 29 4.13 2.94 -11.73
C GLU A 29 3.88 1.47 -12.15
N ALA A 30 3.63 0.59 -11.18
CA ALA A 30 3.30 -0.82 -11.45
C ALA A 30 1.87 -1.02 -11.96
N GLU A 31 0.96 -0.08 -11.67
CA GLU A 31 -0.47 -0.18 -11.97
C GLU A 31 -0.79 -0.46 -13.44
N ASP A 32 -0.05 0.16 -14.37
CA ASP A 32 -0.27 -0.05 -15.81
C ASP A 32 -0.18 -1.54 -16.17
N VAL A 33 0.79 -2.26 -15.60
CA VAL A 33 0.98 -3.70 -15.83
C VAL A 33 -0.21 -4.51 -15.31
N PHE A 34 -0.73 -4.19 -14.13
CA PHE A 34 -1.86 -4.93 -13.54
C PHE A 34 -3.19 -4.60 -14.22
N SER A 35 -3.33 -3.38 -14.75
CA SER A 35 -4.53 -2.96 -15.48
C SER A 35 -4.72 -3.73 -16.80
N GLU A 36 -3.62 -4.20 -17.40
CA GLU A 36 -3.62 -4.99 -18.63
C GLU A 36 -4.00 -6.46 -18.41
N LEU A 37 -3.94 -6.96 -17.16
CA LEU A 37 -4.28 -8.34 -16.84
C LEU A 37 -5.79 -8.58 -16.96
N SER A 38 -6.19 -9.76 -17.40
CA SER A 38 -7.56 -10.25 -17.24
C SER A 38 -7.89 -10.54 -15.77
N ASP A 39 -9.17 -10.73 -15.44
CA ASP A 39 -9.58 -11.05 -14.07
C ASP A 39 -8.99 -12.36 -13.55
N ASP A 40 -8.80 -13.34 -14.44
CA ASP A 40 -8.19 -14.63 -14.08
C ASP A 40 -6.66 -14.51 -13.90
N GLU A 41 -5.99 -13.70 -14.72
CA GLU A 41 -4.56 -13.40 -14.55
C GLU A 41 -4.32 -12.61 -13.25
N LEU A 42 -5.12 -11.57 -12.99
CA LEU A 42 -5.03 -10.81 -11.74
C LEU A 42 -5.29 -11.68 -10.50
N ARG A 43 -6.19 -12.66 -10.60
CA ARG A 43 -6.41 -13.65 -9.53
C ARG A 43 -5.18 -14.56 -9.37
N ALA A 44 -4.58 -15.01 -10.47
CA ALA A 44 -3.43 -15.91 -10.47
C ALA A 44 -2.17 -15.30 -9.82
N GLU A 45 -2.04 -13.96 -9.82
CA GLU A 45 -0.99 -13.25 -9.08
C GLU A 45 -0.93 -13.65 -7.59
N THR A 46 -2.06 -14.01 -6.99
CA THR A 46 -2.09 -14.49 -5.61
C THR A 46 -1.24 -15.75 -5.42
N ASP A 47 -1.35 -16.72 -6.33
CA ASP A 47 -0.58 -17.96 -6.25
C ASP A 47 0.88 -17.73 -6.65
N HIS A 48 1.13 -16.80 -7.58
CA HIS A 48 2.48 -16.34 -7.91
C HIS A 48 3.20 -15.72 -6.68
N PHE A 49 2.54 -14.84 -5.93
CA PHE A 49 3.12 -14.24 -4.73
C PHE A 49 3.35 -15.27 -3.62
N LYS A 50 2.44 -16.23 -3.41
CA LYS A 50 2.67 -17.33 -2.46
C LYS A 50 3.91 -18.12 -2.82
N GLN A 51 4.11 -18.46 -4.09
CA GLN A 51 5.30 -19.17 -4.54
C GLN A 51 6.57 -18.36 -4.29
N ARG A 52 6.57 -17.05 -4.59
CA ARG A 52 7.72 -16.17 -4.31
C ARG A 52 8.09 -16.15 -2.82
N LEU A 53 7.09 -16.16 -1.93
CA LEU A 53 7.32 -16.24 -0.48
C LEU A 53 7.87 -17.61 -0.05
N GLU A 54 7.39 -18.70 -0.65
CA GLU A 54 7.95 -20.04 -0.43
C GLU A 54 9.40 -20.15 -0.91
N ASP A 55 9.74 -19.46 -2.00
CA ASP A 55 11.07 -19.38 -2.58
C ASP A 55 12.03 -18.47 -1.79
N GLY A 56 11.52 -17.80 -0.74
CA GLY A 56 12.30 -17.07 0.25
C GLY A 56 12.25 -15.55 0.13
N GLU A 57 11.43 -14.98 -0.76
CA GLU A 57 11.14 -13.54 -0.72
C GLU A 57 10.34 -13.17 0.54
N THR A 58 10.47 -11.92 0.95
CA THR A 58 9.73 -11.39 2.10
C THR A 58 8.47 -10.64 1.66
N LEU A 59 7.55 -10.39 2.61
CA LEU A 59 6.38 -9.56 2.34
C LEU A 59 6.77 -8.12 1.94
N ASP A 60 7.94 -7.64 2.38
CA ASP A 60 8.47 -6.33 1.99
C ASP A 60 8.94 -6.31 0.53
N ASP A 61 9.44 -7.45 0.03
CA ASP A 61 9.93 -7.59 -1.34
C ASP A 61 8.77 -7.57 -2.35
N ILE A 62 7.63 -8.20 -2.01
CA ILE A 62 6.44 -8.26 -2.87
C ILE A 62 5.44 -7.11 -2.64
N GLN A 63 5.71 -6.20 -1.69
CA GLN A 63 4.72 -5.20 -1.24
C GLN A 63 4.15 -4.37 -2.40
N VAL A 64 4.99 -3.94 -3.35
CA VAL A 64 4.55 -3.02 -4.41
C VAL A 64 3.62 -3.74 -5.37
N GLU A 65 4.01 -4.92 -5.84
CA GLU A 65 3.23 -5.74 -6.76
C GLU A 65 1.91 -6.19 -6.12
N ALA A 66 1.95 -6.66 -4.87
CA ALA A 66 0.74 -7.07 -4.14
C ALA A 66 -0.24 -5.89 -3.96
N PHE A 67 0.27 -4.71 -3.62
CA PHE A 67 -0.59 -3.53 -3.47
C PHE A 67 -1.16 -3.03 -4.80
N ALA A 68 -0.40 -3.15 -5.91
CA ALA A 68 -0.90 -2.83 -7.24
C ALA A 68 -2.02 -3.80 -7.66
N ALA A 69 -1.85 -5.10 -7.39
CA ALA A 69 -2.89 -6.10 -7.64
C ALA A 69 -4.16 -5.82 -6.83
N VAL A 70 -4.04 -5.50 -5.54
CA VAL A 70 -5.18 -5.13 -4.68
C VAL A 70 -5.85 -3.84 -5.15
N ARG A 71 -5.07 -2.84 -5.55
CA ARG A 71 -5.61 -1.58 -6.11
C ARG A 71 -6.47 -1.85 -7.33
N GLU A 72 -5.99 -2.68 -8.26
CA GLU A 72 -6.73 -3.04 -9.46
C GLU A 72 -7.97 -3.89 -9.13
N ALA A 73 -7.84 -4.86 -8.23
CA ALA A 73 -8.97 -5.67 -7.78
C ALA A 73 -10.08 -4.82 -7.15
N ALA A 74 -9.74 -3.84 -6.32
CA ALA A 74 -10.69 -2.89 -5.74
C ALA A 74 -11.34 -2.00 -6.81
N HIS A 75 -10.55 -1.55 -7.80
CA HIS A 75 -11.08 -0.78 -8.92
C HIS A 75 -12.15 -1.58 -9.70
N ARG A 76 -11.85 -2.83 -10.05
CA ARG A 76 -12.78 -3.69 -10.82
C ARG A 76 -14.02 -4.10 -10.03
N THR A 77 -13.85 -4.47 -8.77
CA THR A 77 -14.94 -5.08 -7.98
C THR A 77 -15.80 -4.06 -7.24
N LEU A 78 -15.22 -2.95 -6.78
CA LEU A 78 -15.91 -1.93 -6.00
C LEU A 78 -16.11 -0.62 -6.78
N GLY A 79 -15.50 -0.49 -7.96
CA GLY A 79 -15.44 0.79 -8.69
C GLY A 79 -14.58 1.83 -7.98
N GLN A 80 -13.74 1.43 -7.03
CA GLN A 80 -12.95 2.33 -6.18
C GLN A 80 -11.48 2.02 -6.37
N ARG A 81 -10.75 2.92 -7.03
CA ARG A 81 -9.29 2.86 -7.13
C ARG A 81 -8.65 3.49 -5.88
N PRO A 82 -7.93 2.74 -5.03
CA PRO A 82 -7.22 3.32 -3.90
C PRO A 82 -6.33 4.52 -4.29
N TYR A 83 -6.56 5.66 -3.65
CA TYR A 83 -5.74 6.87 -3.80
C TYR A 83 -4.32 6.66 -3.27
N ASP A 84 -3.37 7.50 -3.67
CA ASP A 84 -1.97 7.36 -3.23
C ASP A 84 -1.83 7.50 -1.72
N VAL A 85 -2.60 8.40 -1.08
CA VAL A 85 -2.65 8.51 0.39
C VAL A 85 -3.20 7.26 1.07
N GLN A 86 -4.05 6.49 0.39
CA GLN A 86 -4.56 5.21 0.89
C GLN A 86 -3.50 4.12 0.77
N ILE A 87 -2.71 4.12 -0.32
CA ILE A 87 -1.52 3.26 -0.45
C ILE A 87 -0.49 3.57 0.63
N MET A 88 -0.23 4.85 0.91
CA MET A 88 0.63 5.27 2.02
C MET A 88 0.12 4.76 3.36
N GLY A 89 -1.20 4.84 3.60
CA GLY A 89 -1.84 4.29 4.79
C GLY A 89 -1.64 2.77 4.91
N GLY A 90 -1.89 2.02 3.84
CA GLY A 90 -1.67 0.57 3.80
C GLY A 90 -0.22 0.20 4.05
N ALA A 91 0.72 0.96 3.48
CA ALA A 91 2.15 0.75 3.64
C ALA A 91 2.64 1.09 5.06
N ALA A 92 1.98 2.01 5.76
CA ALA A 92 2.23 2.27 7.17
C ALA A 92 1.71 1.11 8.05
N LEU A 93 0.49 0.64 7.79
CA LEU A 93 -0.12 -0.50 8.50
C LEU A 93 0.70 -1.79 8.34
N HIS A 94 1.16 -2.08 7.12
CA HIS A 94 2.06 -3.20 6.82
C HIS A 94 3.33 -3.20 7.69
N ARG A 95 3.84 -2.00 8.01
CA ARG A 95 5.01 -1.80 8.88
C ARG A 95 4.69 -1.82 10.37
N GLY A 96 3.49 -2.26 10.76
CA GLY A 96 3.04 -2.28 12.15
C GLY A 96 2.88 -0.88 12.76
N ARG A 97 2.63 0.15 11.94
CA ARG A 97 2.43 1.53 12.40
C ARG A 97 0.94 1.89 12.44
N ILE A 98 0.62 2.95 13.18
CA ILE A 98 -0.71 3.55 13.17
C ILE A 98 -0.77 4.53 11.99
N ALA A 99 -1.68 4.29 11.05
CA ALA A 99 -1.99 5.24 9.97
C ALA A 99 -3.06 6.24 10.45
N GLU A 100 -2.65 7.44 10.85
CA GLU A 100 -3.60 8.51 11.18
C GLU A 100 -4.21 9.07 9.90
N MET A 101 -5.48 8.74 9.67
CA MET A 101 -6.25 9.14 8.50
C MET A 101 -7.57 9.76 8.92
N LYS A 102 -7.94 10.90 8.32
CA LYS A 102 -9.18 11.63 8.64
C LYS A 102 -10.42 10.82 8.27
N THR A 103 -11.56 11.16 8.87
CA THR A 103 -12.85 10.58 8.49
C THR A 103 -13.15 10.91 7.02
N GLY A 104 -13.59 9.91 6.26
CA GLY A 104 -13.82 10.05 4.81
C GLY A 104 -12.64 9.65 3.93
N GLU A 105 -11.44 9.44 4.47
CA GLU A 105 -10.27 9.00 3.67
C GLU A 105 -10.28 7.50 3.30
N GLY A 106 -11.39 6.79 3.56
CA GLY A 106 -11.58 5.40 3.12
C GLY A 106 -10.74 4.36 3.85
N LYS A 107 -10.58 4.50 5.17
CA LYS A 107 -9.83 3.56 6.05
C LYS A 107 -10.22 2.08 5.87
N THR A 108 -11.48 1.79 5.56
CA THR A 108 -11.94 0.41 5.32
C THR A 108 -11.31 -0.20 4.07
N LEU A 109 -11.19 0.57 2.99
CA LEU A 109 -10.51 0.12 1.77
C LEU A 109 -9.00 0.04 1.98
N VAL A 110 -8.42 0.97 2.74
CA VAL A 110 -6.99 0.94 3.10
C VAL A 110 -6.59 -0.36 3.78
N ALA A 111 -7.45 -0.89 4.65
CA ALA A 111 -7.19 -2.12 5.39
C ALA A 111 -7.09 -3.36 4.50
N THR A 112 -7.56 -3.34 3.24
CA THR A 112 -7.44 -4.49 2.33
C THR A 112 -6.05 -4.62 1.70
N LEU A 113 -5.23 -3.57 1.77
CA LEU A 113 -3.87 -3.59 1.21
C LEU A 113 -2.90 -4.44 2.07
N PRO A 114 -2.80 -4.25 3.40
CA PRO A 114 -1.85 -4.98 4.24
C PRO A 114 -2.42 -6.26 4.90
N ALA A 115 -3.70 -6.58 4.70
CA ALA A 115 -4.38 -7.70 5.36
C ALA A 115 -4.09 -9.04 4.68
#